data_AF-A0A067SFF5-F1
#
_entry.id   AF-A0A067SFF5-F1
#
_cell.length_a   1.000
_cell.length_b   1.000
_cell.length_c   1.000
_cell.angle_alpha   90.00
_cell.angle_beta   90.00
_cell.angle_gamma   90.00
#
_symmetry.space_group_name_H-M   'P 1'
#
loop_
_entity.id
_entity.type
_entity.pdbx_description
1 polymer ?
#
loop_
_entity_poly.entity_id
_entity_poly.type
_entity_poly.pdbx_seq_one_letter_code
_entity_poly.pdbx_strand_id
1 'polypeptide(L)'
;MSLNDYSTTRSVSPESLSPHSPNYPQHYTGTYGTASQGAFPSQHGGGGTSFHGSSASSILPSEDKNRIVFLQRRILELEQEARQAKLALQSIKGGQGAPQSPTFQASRRARTDTRKKIFCSLNRAGNALCAWHDARRERRVFAPKNAPEGYLNCGCTFEEALFEESLARHNVGSYLPGGGIRMDPALRNPLLKLLETRYGYKDGDFELDPFAETWKADESPADWDQKAKSNQFLKRRADSDRH
;
A
#
# COMPACT_ATOMS: atom_id res chain seq x y z
N MET A 1 13.36 30.31 -66.04
CA MET A 1 14.23 29.21 -65.57
C MET A 1 13.39 28.37 -64.63
N SER A 2 13.22 27.10 -64.99
CA SER A 2 12.31 26.12 -64.39
C SER A 2 13.08 25.19 -63.43
N LEU A 3 12.34 24.40 -62.64
CA LEU A 3 12.75 23.24 -61.82
C LEU A 3 13.26 23.59 -60.40
N ASN A 4 12.86 22.95 -59.29
CA ASN A 4 12.13 21.68 -59.12
C ASN A 4 11.49 21.57 -57.73
N ASP A 5 10.37 20.87 -57.73
CA ASP A 5 9.69 20.24 -56.60
C ASP A 5 10.61 19.36 -55.74
N TYR A 6 10.39 19.35 -54.43
CA TYR A 6 10.80 18.22 -53.59
C TYR A 6 9.57 17.57 -52.96
N SER A 7 9.18 16.47 -53.61
CA SER A 7 8.16 15.55 -53.18
C SER A 7 8.52 14.86 -51.87
N THR A 8 7.48 14.70 -51.07
CA THR A 8 7.33 13.81 -49.93
C THR A 8 7.73 12.37 -50.27
N THR A 9 8.72 11.82 -49.58
CA THR A 9 8.97 10.37 -49.54
C THR A 9 8.37 9.80 -48.25
N ARG A 10 7.16 9.25 -48.37
CA ARG A 10 6.57 8.35 -47.38
C ARG A 10 7.41 7.08 -47.32
N SER A 11 8.05 6.82 -46.19
CA SER A 11 8.60 5.50 -45.89
C SER A 11 7.46 4.50 -45.67
N VAL A 12 7.41 3.51 -46.55
CA VAL A 12 6.53 2.34 -46.44
C VAL A 12 7.12 1.40 -45.39
N SER A 13 6.39 1.14 -44.31
CA SER A 13 6.73 0.11 -43.32
C SER A 13 6.62 -1.28 -43.94
N PRO A 14 7.61 -2.18 -43.76
CA PRO A 14 7.46 -3.57 -44.16
C PRO A 14 6.61 -4.35 -43.14
N GLU A 15 5.68 -5.15 -43.66
CA GLU A 15 4.87 -6.10 -42.90
C GLU A 15 5.70 -7.28 -42.35
N SER A 16 5.42 -7.60 -41.09
CA SER A 16 5.41 -8.92 -40.45
C SER A 16 6.74 -9.69 -40.29
N LEU A 17 6.93 -10.25 -39.09
CA LEU A 17 7.06 -11.69 -38.83
C LEU A 17 7.07 -11.87 -37.30
N SER A 18 5.95 -12.33 -36.74
CA SER A 18 5.86 -12.73 -35.33
C SER A 18 6.60 -14.05 -35.13
N PRO A 19 7.58 -14.15 -34.21
CA PRO A 19 8.20 -15.43 -33.91
C PRO A 19 7.23 -16.32 -33.12
N HIS A 20 7.21 -17.59 -33.52
CA HIS A 20 6.44 -18.71 -32.98
C HIS A 20 6.17 -18.65 -31.46
N SER A 21 4.91 -18.83 -31.09
CA SER A 21 4.52 -19.20 -29.74
C SER A 21 4.93 -20.66 -29.47
N PRO A 22 5.60 -20.98 -28.35
CA PRO A 22 5.90 -22.36 -28.00
C PRO A 22 4.62 -23.12 -27.60
N ASN A 23 4.53 -24.35 -28.11
CA ASN A 23 3.45 -25.30 -27.90
C ASN A 23 3.51 -25.83 -26.45
N TYR A 24 2.50 -25.54 -25.62
CA TYR A 24 2.38 -26.12 -24.28
C TYR A 24 1.67 -27.48 -24.35
N PRO A 25 2.25 -28.56 -23.80
CA PRO A 25 1.53 -29.81 -23.61
C PRO A 25 0.42 -29.63 -22.57
N GLN A 26 -0.82 -29.86 -23.01
CA GLN A 26 -1.92 -30.25 -22.14
C GLN A 26 -1.62 -31.62 -21.54
N HIS A 27 -2.23 -31.91 -20.38
CA HIS A 27 -2.18 -33.14 -19.59
C HIS A 27 -1.17 -33.17 -18.43
N TYR A 28 -1.65 -32.75 -17.25
CA TYR A 28 -1.27 -33.43 -16.01
C TYR A 28 -2.54 -33.74 -15.20
N THR A 29 -3.11 -34.91 -15.46
CA THR A 29 -4.06 -35.58 -14.57
C THR A 29 -3.25 -36.41 -13.58
N GLY A 30 -3.30 -36.05 -12.30
CA GLY A 30 -2.62 -36.76 -11.21
C GLY A 30 -3.47 -36.75 -9.96
N THR A 31 -4.48 -37.62 -9.95
CA THR A 31 -5.32 -38.01 -8.82
C THR A 31 -4.53 -38.89 -7.84
N TYR A 32 -5.09 -39.11 -6.63
CA TYR A 32 -4.64 -39.98 -5.52
C TYR A 32 -3.62 -39.32 -4.55
N GLY A 33 -3.81 -39.32 -3.22
CA GLY A 33 -4.79 -40.03 -2.41
C GLY A 33 -4.86 -39.50 -0.96
N THR A 34 -6.03 -39.72 -0.38
CA THR A 34 -6.36 -39.68 1.04
C THR A 34 -5.98 -41.01 1.71
N ALA A 35 -5.36 -40.97 2.90
CA ALA A 35 -5.73 -41.75 4.10
C ALA A 35 -4.58 -41.92 5.13
N SER A 36 -5.01 -41.88 6.41
CA SER A 36 -4.60 -42.70 7.57
C SER A 36 -3.25 -42.52 8.29
N GLN A 37 -3.38 -42.10 9.56
CA GLN A 37 -2.97 -42.78 10.81
C GLN A 37 -1.86 -43.85 10.82
N GLY A 38 -1.03 -43.76 11.86
CA GLY A 38 -0.16 -44.82 12.46
C GLY A 38 1.10 -44.17 13.04
N ALA A 39 1.36 -44.02 14.34
CA ALA A 39 1.44 -44.93 15.50
C ALA A 39 2.75 -45.78 15.57
N PHE A 40 3.47 -45.61 16.71
CA PHE A 40 4.54 -46.41 17.36
C PHE A 40 6.01 -46.24 16.92
N PRO A 41 7.03 -46.63 17.74
CA PRO A 41 7.20 -46.68 19.22
C PRO A 41 8.48 -45.92 19.71
N SER A 42 8.58 -45.43 20.94
CA SER A 42 9.06 -46.05 22.21
C SER A 42 10.42 -46.78 22.16
N GLN A 43 11.43 -46.24 22.89
CA GLN A 43 12.16 -46.83 24.04
C GLN A 43 13.68 -46.58 24.13
N HIS A 44 14.08 -46.19 25.37
CA HIS A 44 15.36 -46.36 26.09
C HIS A 44 16.61 -45.55 25.65
N GLY A 45 17.41 -44.95 26.55
CA GLY A 45 17.39 -44.90 28.01
C GLY A 45 18.69 -44.28 28.58
N GLY A 46 18.62 -43.84 29.85
CA GLY A 46 19.76 -43.56 30.75
C GLY A 46 20.28 -42.10 30.75
N GLY A 47 20.46 -41.40 31.87
CA GLY A 47 20.31 -41.69 33.30
C GLY A 47 21.00 -40.60 34.13
N GLY A 48 20.46 -40.30 35.33
CA GLY A 48 21.10 -39.53 36.42
C GLY A 48 21.22 -38.01 36.19
N THR A 49 20.99 -37.10 37.13
CA THR A 49 20.90 -37.15 38.59
C THR A 49 20.10 -35.93 39.08
N SER A 50 19.33 -36.13 40.15
CA SER A 50 18.61 -35.10 40.90
C SER A 50 19.51 -34.00 41.42
N PHE A 51 19.05 -32.74 41.38
CA PHE A 51 19.26 -31.76 42.45
C PHE A 51 18.05 -30.82 42.56
N HIS A 52 17.62 -30.63 43.80
CA HIS A 52 16.53 -29.79 44.25
C HIS A 52 16.71 -28.32 43.82
N GLY A 53 15.63 -27.71 43.33
CA GLY A 53 15.57 -26.29 43.01
C GLY A 53 14.12 -25.78 43.05
N SER A 54 13.59 -25.68 44.27
CA SER A 54 12.48 -24.83 44.71
C SER A 54 11.49 -24.35 43.64
N SER A 55 10.43 -25.12 43.42
CA SER A 55 9.18 -24.63 42.87
C SER A 55 8.53 -23.68 43.88
N ALA A 56 8.88 -22.39 43.79
CA ALA A 56 8.12 -21.31 44.38
C ALA A 56 6.75 -21.25 43.68
N SER A 57 5.84 -22.10 44.14
CA SER A 57 4.42 -22.01 43.82
C SER A 57 3.89 -20.80 44.56
N SER A 58 3.92 -19.64 43.90
CA SER A 58 3.33 -18.41 44.39
C SER A 58 1.83 -18.61 44.53
N ILE A 59 1.40 -18.85 45.77
CA ILE A 59 0.01 -18.83 46.21
C ILE A 59 -0.47 -17.38 46.11
N LEU A 60 -0.89 -16.97 44.91
CA LEU A 60 -1.72 -15.77 44.76
C LEU A 60 -3.06 -16.04 45.48
N PRO A 61 -3.55 -15.10 46.32
CA PRO A 61 -4.82 -15.24 47.01
C PRO A 61 -5.94 -15.59 46.00
N SER A 62 -6.80 -16.53 46.37
CA SER A 62 -7.92 -17.00 45.54
C SER A 62 -8.78 -15.85 44.98
N GLU A 63 -8.90 -14.76 45.72
CA GLU A 63 -9.63 -13.55 45.30
C GLU A 63 -9.04 -12.87 44.06
N ASP A 64 -7.71 -12.80 43.94
CA ASP A 64 -7.04 -12.17 42.79
C ASP A 64 -7.23 -12.98 41.51
N LYS A 65 -7.22 -14.31 41.62
CA LYS A 65 -7.48 -15.20 40.47
C LYS A 65 -8.92 -15.04 39.98
N ASN A 66 -9.88 -14.99 40.90
CA ASN A 66 -11.29 -14.76 40.57
C ASN A 66 -11.50 -13.37 39.96
N ARG A 67 -10.78 -12.35 40.46
CA ARG A 67 -10.80 -10.99 39.92
C ARG A 67 -10.23 -10.93 38.50
N ILE A 68 -9.13 -11.63 38.24
CA ILE A 68 -8.52 -11.71 36.90
C ILE A 68 -9.49 -12.35 35.91
N VAL A 69 -10.11 -13.48 36.26
CA VAL A 69 -11.09 -14.16 35.39
C VAL A 69 -12.30 -13.27 35.12
N PHE A 70 -12.81 -12.57 36.13
CA PHE A 70 -13.89 -11.61 35.97
C PHE A 70 -13.52 -10.45 35.04
N LEU A 71 -12.33 -9.86 35.21
CA LEU A 71 -11.85 -8.76 34.37
C LEU A 71 -11.62 -9.22 32.93
N GLN A 72 -11.05 -10.40 32.72
CA GLN A 72 -10.88 -10.97 31.38
C GLN A 72 -12.22 -11.19 30.68
N ARG A 73 -13.22 -11.73 31.39
CA ARG A 73 -14.58 -11.87 30.86
C ARG A 73 -15.19 -10.50 30.52
N ARG A 74 -14.99 -9.52 31.40
CA ARG A 74 -15.52 -8.17 31.19
C ARG A 74 -14.86 -7.46 30.01
N ILE A 75 -13.57 -7.65 29.80
CA ILE A 75 -12.86 -7.13 28.62
C ILE A 75 -13.44 -7.74 27.35
N LEU A 76 -13.66 -9.05 27.30
CA LEU A 76 -14.24 -9.72 26.14
C LEU A 76 -15.66 -9.21 25.82
N GLU A 77 -16.48 -8.99 26.85
CA GLU A 77 -17.81 -8.38 26.71
C GLU A 77 -17.71 -6.94 26.17
N LEU A 78 -16.86 -6.11 26.77
CA LEU A 78 -16.67 -4.72 26.35
C LEU A 78 -16.13 -4.62 24.92
N GLU A 79 -15.21 -5.50 24.52
CA GLU A 79 -14.73 -5.59 23.15
C GLU A 79 -15.84 -5.98 22.19
N GLN A 80 -16.74 -6.89 22.59
CA GLN A 80 -17.89 -7.28 21.78
C GLN A 80 -18.92 -6.14 21.65
N GLU A 81 -19.23 -5.44 22.74
CA GLU A 81 -20.09 -4.26 22.76
C GLU A 81 -19.50 -3.14 21.88
N ALA A 82 -18.20 -2.87 21.99
CA ALA A 82 -17.51 -1.90 21.16
C ALA A 82 -17.54 -2.27 19.67
N ARG A 83 -17.35 -3.55 19.33
CA ARG A 83 -17.50 -4.05 17.96
C ARG A 83 -18.92 -3.84 17.44
N GLN A 84 -19.94 -4.15 18.23
CA GLN A 84 -21.35 -3.96 17.85
C GLN A 84 -21.70 -2.48 17.68
N ALA A 85 -21.27 -1.62 18.59
CA ALA A 85 -21.47 -0.17 18.50
C ALA A 85 -20.78 0.42 17.25
N LYS A 86 -19.57 -0.06 16.91
CA LYS A 86 -18.87 0.34 15.68
C LYS A 86 -19.64 -0.06 14.42
N LEU A 87 -20.20 -1.27 14.39
CA LEU A 87 -21.04 -1.74 13.27
C LEU A 87 -22.36 -0.96 13.16
N ALA A 88 -23.00 -0.64 14.30
CA ALA A 88 -24.22 0.18 14.32
C ALA A 88 -23.96 1.60 13.80
N LEU A 89 -22.86 2.23 14.20
CA LEU A 89 -22.44 3.54 13.69
C LEU A 89 -22.10 3.50 12.19
N GLN A 90 -21.48 2.41 11.72
CA GLN A 90 -21.22 2.17 10.29
C GLN A 90 -22.52 2.05 9.49
N SER A 91 -23.55 1.41 10.06
CA SER A 91 -24.86 1.27 9.42
C SER A 91 -25.63 2.59 9.37
N ILE A 92 -25.50 3.46 10.37
CA ILE A 92 -26.22 4.74 10.43
C ILE A 92 -25.56 5.81 9.55
N LYS A 93 -24.24 5.77 9.39
CA LYS A 93 -23.45 6.67 8.51
C LYS A 93 -23.15 6.08 7.14
N GLY A 94 -23.98 5.14 6.67
CA GLY A 94 -23.88 4.52 5.35
C GLY A 94 -24.09 5.54 4.23
N GLY A 95 -23.03 6.26 3.86
CA GLY A 95 -23.02 7.22 2.77
C GLY A 95 -22.69 8.62 3.23
N GLN A 96 -21.54 9.11 2.75
CA GLN A 96 -21.00 10.47 2.92
C GLN A 96 -20.27 10.71 4.24
N GLY A 97 -19.01 11.12 4.08
CA GLY A 97 -18.05 11.36 5.15
C GLY A 97 -18.67 12.18 6.27
N ALA A 98 -18.60 11.63 7.47
CA ALA A 98 -18.94 12.37 8.67
C ALA A 98 -18.24 13.75 8.64
N PRO A 99 -18.94 14.82 9.02
CA PRO A 99 -18.32 16.14 9.06
C PRO A 99 -17.07 16.08 9.95
N GLN A 100 -15.91 16.27 9.33
CA GLN A 100 -14.62 16.18 9.99
C GLN A 100 -14.35 17.46 10.78
N SER A 101 -13.83 17.33 12.01
CA SER A 101 -13.43 18.48 12.81
C SER A 101 -12.44 19.39 12.06
N PRO A 102 -12.49 20.72 12.25
CA PRO A 102 -11.56 21.65 11.59
C PRO A 102 -10.08 21.34 11.87
N THR A 103 -9.78 20.89 13.09
CA THR A 103 -8.44 20.45 13.49
C THR A 103 -7.98 19.25 12.67
N PHE A 104 -8.86 18.27 12.45
CA PHE A 104 -8.55 17.10 11.64
C PHE A 104 -8.34 17.49 10.16
N GLN A 105 -9.15 18.40 9.62
CA GLN A 105 -8.95 18.90 8.27
C GLN A 105 -7.59 19.60 8.10
N ALA A 106 -7.16 20.38 9.09
CA ALA A 106 -5.83 20.99 9.10
C ALA A 106 -4.72 19.93 9.15
N SER A 107 -4.89 18.90 10.00
CA SER A 107 -4.00 17.74 10.08
C SER A 107 -3.87 17.04 8.72
N ARG A 108 -5.00 16.77 8.05
CA ARG A 108 -5.02 16.17 6.71
C ARG A 108 -4.27 17.00 5.68
N ARG A 109 -4.53 18.31 5.63
CA ARG A 109 -3.82 19.23 4.71
C ARG A 109 -2.31 19.20 4.95
N ALA A 110 -1.89 19.30 6.22
CA ALA A 110 -0.48 19.23 6.57
C ALA A 110 0.19 17.93 6.12
N ARG A 111 -0.46 16.78 6.34
CA ARG A 111 0.01 15.48 5.84
C ARG A 111 0.15 15.46 4.32
N THR A 112 -0.89 15.90 3.60
CA THR A 112 -0.89 15.91 2.14
C THR A 112 0.20 16.83 1.59
N ASP A 113 0.42 18.01 2.19
CA ASP A 113 1.47 18.93 1.76
C ASP A 113 2.87 18.35 2.00
N THR A 114 3.07 17.64 3.11
CA THR A 114 4.33 16.92 3.36
C THR A 114 4.54 15.79 2.35
N ARG A 115 3.49 15.04 2.01
CA ARG A 115 3.57 14.03 0.95
C ARG A 115 3.87 14.63 -0.42
N LYS A 116 3.29 15.78 -0.78
CA LYS A 116 3.65 16.53 -1.99
C LYS A 116 5.14 16.88 -2.00
N LYS A 117 5.69 17.36 -0.88
CA LYS A 117 7.13 17.66 -0.77
C LYS A 117 8.01 16.43 -0.96
N ILE A 118 7.60 15.26 -0.46
CA ILE A 118 8.38 14.02 -0.60
C ILE A 118 8.29 13.47 -2.03
N PHE A 119 7.08 13.38 -2.58
CA PHE A 119 6.85 12.62 -3.81
C PHE A 119 6.85 13.47 -5.07
N CYS A 120 6.46 14.74 -4.97
CA CYS A 120 6.25 15.64 -6.11
C CYS A 120 7.33 16.74 -6.22
N SER A 121 8.35 16.73 -5.37
CA SER A 121 9.45 17.71 -5.43
C SER A 121 10.38 17.48 -6.62
N LEU A 122 10.96 18.58 -7.10
CA LEU A 122 11.97 18.56 -8.15
C LEU A 122 13.28 17.98 -7.60
N ASN A 123 13.90 17.11 -8.39
CA ASN A 123 15.27 16.65 -8.14
C ASN A 123 16.30 17.73 -8.52
N ARG A 124 17.59 17.44 -8.30
CA ARG A 124 18.70 18.36 -8.64
C ARG A 124 18.71 18.79 -10.11
N ALA A 125 18.26 17.92 -11.02
CA ALA A 125 18.17 18.22 -12.45
C ALA A 125 16.92 19.05 -12.81
N GLY A 126 16.09 19.43 -11.83
CA GLY A 126 14.86 20.18 -12.04
C GLY A 126 13.71 19.33 -12.55
N ASN A 127 13.70 18.01 -12.29
CA ASN A 127 12.64 17.12 -12.72
C ASN A 127 11.87 16.53 -11.54
N ALA A 128 10.55 16.42 -11.68
CA ALA A 128 9.68 15.64 -10.83
C ALA A 128 8.84 14.69 -11.71
N LEU A 129 8.91 13.39 -11.43
CA LEU A 129 8.14 12.35 -12.13
C LEU A 129 7.36 11.56 -11.08
N CYS A 130 6.17 11.04 -11.45
CA CYS A 130 5.50 10.08 -10.57
C CYS A 130 6.27 8.76 -10.56
N ALA A 131 6.06 7.92 -9.54
CA ALA A 131 6.88 6.73 -9.35
C ALA A 131 6.79 5.75 -10.54
N TRP A 132 5.61 5.61 -11.16
CA TRP A 132 5.41 4.80 -12.35
C TRP A 132 6.24 5.27 -13.55
N HIS A 133 6.18 6.57 -13.88
CA HIS A 133 6.95 7.13 -15.01
C HIS A 133 8.45 7.11 -14.74
N ASP A 134 8.87 7.29 -13.48
CA ASP A 134 10.28 7.23 -13.08
C ASP A 134 10.85 5.80 -13.24
N ALA A 135 10.15 4.79 -12.70
CA ALA A 135 10.57 3.39 -12.77
C ALA A 135 10.69 2.87 -14.20
N ARG A 136 9.78 3.32 -15.09
CA ARG A 136 9.77 2.92 -16.51
C ARG A 136 10.62 3.82 -17.40
N ARG A 137 11.22 4.87 -16.82
CA ARG A 137 12.01 5.89 -17.54
C ARG A 137 11.27 6.48 -18.74
N GLU A 138 9.97 6.70 -18.56
CA GLU A 138 9.11 7.22 -19.60
C GLU A 138 9.47 8.66 -19.96
N ARG A 139 9.08 9.07 -21.18
CA ARG A 139 9.38 10.43 -21.65
C ARG A 139 8.59 11.45 -20.84
N ARG A 140 9.27 12.55 -20.52
CA ARG A 140 8.71 13.72 -19.85
C ARG A 140 7.84 14.47 -20.85
N VAL A 141 6.69 14.96 -20.40
CA VAL A 141 5.81 15.85 -21.16
C VAL A 141 6.35 17.28 -21.12
N PHE A 142 6.84 17.71 -19.95
CA PHE A 142 7.39 19.05 -19.74
C PHE A 142 8.91 19.00 -19.53
N ALA A 143 9.60 19.98 -20.10
CA ALA A 143 11.02 20.21 -19.87
C ALA A 143 11.32 20.44 -18.36
N PRO A 144 12.55 20.19 -17.90
CA PRO A 144 12.92 20.41 -16.49
C PRO A 144 12.57 21.83 -16.02
N LYS A 145 12.00 21.94 -14.81
CA LYS A 145 11.48 23.17 -14.18
C LYS A 145 10.35 23.88 -14.93
N ASN A 146 9.80 23.28 -16.00
CA ASN A 146 8.78 23.89 -16.84
C ASN A 146 7.42 23.18 -16.76
N ALA A 147 7.19 22.39 -15.70
CA ALA A 147 5.87 21.80 -15.44
C ALA A 147 4.93 22.88 -14.86
N PRO A 148 3.66 22.93 -15.27
CA PRO A 148 2.67 23.83 -14.65
C PRO A 148 2.48 23.57 -13.16
N GLU A 149 1.98 24.55 -12.41
CA GLU A 149 1.63 24.37 -11.01
C GLU A 149 0.59 23.26 -10.84
N GLY A 150 0.81 22.37 -9.86
CA GLY A 150 -0.03 21.19 -9.64
C GLY A 150 0.31 19.97 -10.51
N TYR A 151 1.27 20.09 -11.43
CA TYR A 151 1.68 19.03 -12.34
C TYR A 151 3.16 18.64 -12.17
N LEU A 152 3.45 17.38 -12.50
CA LEU A 152 4.79 16.82 -12.61
C LEU A 152 5.31 16.92 -14.05
N ASN A 153 6.63 16.79 -14.25
CA ASN A 153 7.23 16.81 -15.60
C ASN A 153 6.73 15.66 -16.49
N CYS A 154 6.22 14.57 -15.92
CA CYS A 154 5.60 13.47 -16.67
C CYS A 154 4.15 13.76 -17.09
N GLY A 155 3.57 14.92 -16.74
CA GLY A 155 2.19 15.26 -17.07
C GLY A 155 1.15 14.82 -16.05
N CYS A 156 1.52 14.02 -15.04
CA CYS A 156 0.59 13.65 -13.96
C CYS A 156 0.35 14.82 -13.00
N THR A 157 -0.85 14.88 -12.43
CA THR A 157 -1.14 15.82 -11.34
C THR A 157 -0.52 15.35 -10.01
N PHE A 158 -0.41 16.25 -9.04
CA PHE A 158 0.02 15.86 -7.69
C PHE A 158 -0.94 14.86 -7.05
N GLU A 159 -2.24 15.01 -7.25
CA GLU A 159 -3.26 14.11 -6.71
C GLU A 159 -3.11 12.70 -7.27
N GLU A 160 -2.92 12.59 -8.58
CA GLU A 160 -2.64 11.32 -9.26
C GLU A 160 -1.39 10.62 -8.73
N ALA A 161 -0.30 11.38 -8.54
CA ALA A 161 0.96 10.84 -8.04
C ALA A 161 0.87 10.40 -6.58
N LEU A 162 0.15 11.15 -5.74
CA LEU A 162 -0.11 10.77 -4.35
C LEU A 162 -1.01 9.54 -4.27
N PHE A 163 -2.04 9.47 -5.11
CA PHE A 163 -2.94 8.33 -5.19
C PHE A 163 -2.19 7.05 -5.60
N GLU A 164 -1.31 7.14 -6.60
CA GLU A 164 -0.45 6.02 -7.01
C GLU A 164 0.41 5.51 -5.86
N GLU A 165 1.02 6.42 -5.10
CA GLU A 165 1.84 6.07 -3.95
C GLU A 165 1.02 5.37 -2.88
N SER A 166 -0.17 5.89 -2.60
CA SER A 166 -1.14 5.30 -1.68
C SER A 166 -1.52 3.88 -2.12
N LEU A 167 -1.91 3.66 -3.39
CA LEU A 167 -2.25 2.33 -3.89
C LEU A 167 -1.11 1.33 -3.69
N ALA A 168 0.10 1.72 -4.05
CA ALA A 168 1.27 0.85 -3.94
C ALA A 168 1.63 0.52 -2.49
N ARG A 169 1.47 1.46 -1.55
CA ARG A 169 1.67 1.19 -0.11
C ARG A 169 0.67 0.17 0.45
N HIS A 170 -0.55 0.15 -0.08
CA HIS A 170 -1.61 -0.79 0.31
C HIS A 170 -1.65 -2.04 -0.57
N ASN A 171 -0.63 -2.27 -1.39
CA ASN A 171 -0.54 -3.41 -2.33
C ASN A 171 -1.74 -3.53 -3.29
N VAL A 172 -2.42 -2.42 -3.59
CA VAL A 172 -3.56 -2.40 -4.50
C VAL A 172 -3.07 -2.41 -5.94
N GLY A 173 -3.58 -3.36 -6.74
CA GLY A 173 -3.19 -3.54 -8.14
C GLY A 173 -1.99 -4.48 -8.35
N SER A 174 -1.44 -5.07 -7.28
CA SER A 174 -0.44 -6.11 -7.40
C SER A 174 -1.11 -7.47 -7.64
N TYR A 175 -0.84 -8.10 -8.78
CA TYR A 175 -1.29 -9.46 -9.11
C TYR A 175 -0.22 -10.52 -8.82
N LEU A 176 0.99 -10.09 -8.44
CA LEU A 176 2.11 -10.98 -8.09
C LEU A 176 2.51 -10.78 -6.62
N PRO A 177 2.68 -11.86 -5.83
CA PRO A 177 3.09 -11.73 -4.43
C PRO A 177 4.48 -11.09 -4.33
N GLY A 178 4.62 -10.08 -3.45
CA GLY A 178 5.89 -9.46 -3.09
C GLY A 178 6.34 -8.27 -3.96
N GLY A 179 5.64 -7.95 -5.06
CA GLY A 179 5.94 -6.79 -5.89
C GLY A 179 5.25 -5.52 -5.42
N GLY A 180 6.01 -4.44 -5.20
CA GLY A 180 5.49 -3.08 -5.06
C GLY A 180 5.07 -2.52 -6.42
N ILE A 181 3.99 -3.06 -7.01
CA ILE A 181 3.57 -2.71 -8.36
C ILE A 181 2.96 -1.30 -8.36
N ARG A 182 3.46 -0.44 -9.25
CA ARG A 182 2.87 0.86 -9.56
C ARG A 182 1.81 0.65 -10.64
N MET A 183 0.57 1.06 -10.36
CA MET A 183 -0.55 0.92 -11.31
C MET A 183 -0.37 1.85 -12.53
N ASP A 184 -0.67 1.35 -13.72
CA ASP A 184 -0.63 2.12 -14.96
C ASP A 184 -1.57 3.35 -14.88
N PRO A 185 -1.13 4.56 -15.31
CA PRO A 185 -1.98 5.76 -15.39
C PRO A 185 -3.33 5.53 -16.08
N ALA A 186 -3.40 4.67 -17.10
CA ALA A 186 -4.63 4.37 -17.83
C ALA A 186 -5.69 3.66 -16.96
N LEU A 187 -5.26 2.91 -15.93
CA LEU A 187 -6.15 2.27 -14.96
C LEU A 187 -6.31 3.11 -13.69
N ARG A 188 -5.22 3.70 -13.21
CA ARG A 188 -5.17 4.52 -12.00
C ARG A 188 -6.07 5.76 -12.11
N ASN A 189 -6.01 6.48 -13.23
CA ASN A 189 -6.69 7.78 -13.36
C ASN A 189 -8.23 7.64 -13.39
N PRO A 190 -8.82 6.69 -14.15
CA PRO A 190 -10.25 6.42 -14.04
C PRO A 190 -10.67 5.97 -12.64
N LEU A 191 -9.85 5.16 -11.95
CA LEU A 191 -10.13 4.72 -10.59
C LEU A 191 -10.15 5.90 -9.61
N LEU A 192 -9.18 6.81 -9.68
CA LEU A 192 -9.14 8.02 -8.86
C LEU A 192 -10.42 8.85 -9.06
N LYS A 193 -10.76 9.15 -10.33
CA LYS A 193 -11.95 9.93 -10.67
C LYS A 193 -13.24 9.29 -10.16
N LEU A 194 -13.34 7.96 -10.25
CA LEU A 194 -14.48 7.22 -9.71
C LEU A 194 -14.57 7.38 -8.19
N LEU A 195 -13.45 7.23 -7.48
CA LEU A 195 -13.40 7.35 -6.02
C LEU A 195 -13.70 8.77 -5.54
N GLU A 196 -13.19 9.78 -6.23
CA GLU A 196 -13.51 11.19 -5.97
C GLU A 196 -15.00 11.46 -6.20
N THR A 197 -15.53 11.03 -7.34
CA THR A 197 -16.91 11.34 -7.74
C THR A 197 -17.96 10.60 -6.91
N ARG A 198 -17.74 9.32 -6.64
CA ARG A 198 -18.72 8.48 -5.93
C ARG A 198 -18.57 8.51 -4.43
N TYR A 199 -17.34 8.65 -3.94
CA TYR A 199 -17.02 8.48 -2.52
C TYR A 199 -16.35 9.71 -1.89
N GLY A 200 -16.09 10.77 -2.66
CA GLY A 200 -15.45 11.98 -2.14
C GLY A 200 -14.02 11.76 -1.67
N TYR A 201 -13.31 10.82 -2.31
CA TYR A 201 -11.95 10.43 -1.93
C TYR A 201 -11.01 11.63 -1.84
N LYS A 202 -10.13 11.59 -0.83
CA LYS A 202 -9.02 12.52 -0.63
C LYS A 202 -7.80 11.75 -0.18
N ASP A 203 -6.61 12.31 -0.43
CA ASP A 203 -5.35 11.76 0.08
C ASP A 203 -5.42 11.52 1.60
N GLY A 204 -4.98 10.34 2.03
CA GLY A 204 -5.04 9.91 3.42
C GLY A 204 -6.28 9.08 3.81
N ASP A 205 -7.28 8.93 2.92
CA ASP A 205 -8.49 8.17 3.26
C ASP A 205 -8.23 6.67 3.52
N PHE A 206 -7.16 6.08 2.98
CA PHE A 206 -6.80 4.68 3.28
C PHE A 206 -6.20 4.50 4.68
N GLU A 207 -5.64 5.56 5.25
CA GLU A 207 -4.98 5.58 6.54
C GLU A 207 -5.83 6.20 7.66
N LEU A 208 -7.01 6.71 7.33
CA LEU A 208 -7.93 7.30 8.29
C LEU A 208 -8.90 6.26 8.87
N ASP A 209 -9.13 6.28 10.19
CA ASP A 209 -10.38 5.77 10.76
C ASP A 209 -11.45 6.89 10.75
N PRO A 210 -12.47 6.80 9.87
CA PRO A 210 -13.45 7.87 9.70
C PRO A 210 -14.37 8.07 10.91
N PHE A 211 -14.42 7.12 11.85
CA PHE A 211 -15.24 7.21 13.06
C PHE A 211 -14.47 7.84 14.22
N ALA A 212 -13.18 7.55 14.31
CA ALA A 212 -12.33 8.03 15.39
C ALA A 212 -11.60 9.33 15.06
N GLU A 213 -11.69 9.83 13.82
CA GLU A 213 -10.89 10.98 13.31
C GLU A 213 -9.40 10.84 13.63
N THR A 214 -8.90 9.61 13.58
CA THR A 214 -7.52 9.28 13.94
C THR A 214 -6.81 8.65 12.75
N TRP A 215 -5.54 9.02 12.61
CA TRP A 215 -4.65 8.36 11.68
C TRP A 215 -4.30 6.97 12.22
N LYS A 216 -4.15 5.99 11.32
CA LYS A 216 -3.46 4.74 11.64
C LYS A 216 -2.05 5.05 12.19
N ALA A 217 -1.49 4.09 12.94
CA ALA A 217 -0.14 4.23 13.48
C ALA A 217 0.86 4.61 12.39
N ASP A 218 1.76 5.55 12.72
CA ASP A 218 2.80 6.11 11.85
C ASP A 218 2.29 6.90 10.62
N GLU A 219 1.00 7.24 10.55
CA GLU A 219 0.40 7.95 9.41
C GLU A 219 0.00 9.39 9.72
N SER A 220 0.32 9.88 10.92
CA SER A 220 0.05 11.26 11.32
C SER A 220 0.92 12.26 10.54
N PRO A 221 0.54 13.55 10.50
CA PRO A 221 1.38 14.57 9.85
C PRO A 221 2.78 14.66 10.45
N ALA A 222 2.90 14.51 11.78
CA ALA A 222 4.18 14.53 12.46
C ALA A 222 5.10 13.37 12.02
N ASP A 223 4.53 12.18 11.84
CA ASP A 223 5.26 11.01 11.36
C ASP A 223 5.75 11.24 9.92
N TRP A 224 4.90 11.81 9.07
CA TRP A 224 5.25 12.17 7.70
C TRP A 224 6.32 13.27 7.64
N ASP A 225 6.27 14.26 8.54
CA ASP A 225 7.30 15.29 8.65
C ASP A 225 8.64 14.71 9.11
N GLN A 226 8.62 13.79 10.08
CA GLN A 226 9.80 13.07 10.51
C GLN A 226 10.37 12.22 9.37
N LYS A 227 9.51 11.52 8.64
CA LYS A 227 9.86 10.76 7.43
C LYS A 227 10.52 11.65 6.37
N ALA A 228 9.98 12.85 6.12
CA ALA A 228 10.55 13.83 5.21
C ALA A 228 11.97 14.25 5.63
N LYS A 229 12.17 14.52 6.93
CA LYS A 229 13.50 14.91 7.49
C LYS A 229 14.51 13.77 7.45
N SER A 230 14.05 12.53 7.62
CA SER A 230 14.92 11.34 7.71
C SER A 230 15.51 10.88 6.37
N ASN A 231 15.12 11.48 5.23
CA ASN A 231 15.51 11.08 3.86
C ASN A 231 15.29 9.57 3.53
N GLN A 232 14.57 8.81 4.36
CA GLN A 232 14.33 7.37 4.16
C GLN A 232 13.62 7.06 2.84
N PHE A 233 12.84 8.00 2.31
CA PHE A 233 12.14 7.83 1.03
C PHE A 233 13.02 8.09 -0.20
N LEU A 234 14.09 8.88 -0.08
CA LEU A 234 15.03 9.12 -1.19
C LEU A 234 15.87 7.87 -1.50
N LYS A 235 16.22 7.08 -0.48
CA LYS A 235 16.94 5.81 -0.68
C LYS A 235 16.15 4.77 -1.47
N ARG A 236 14.83 4.68 -1.24
CA ARG A 236 13.98 3.68 -1.92
C ARG A 236 13.85 3.90 -3.44
N ARG A 237 14.01 5.13 -3.94
CA ARG A 237 14.03 5.40 -5.39
C ARG A 237 15.33 4.95 -6.06
N ALA A 238 16.42 4.76 -5.31
CA ALA A 238 17.74 4.54 -5.88
C ALA A 238 18.11 3.05 -6.08
N ASP A 239 17.54 2.14 -5.29
CA ASP A 239 18.04 0.75 -5.20
C ASP A 239 17.17 -0.33 -5.87
N SER A 240 15.87 -0.13 -6.08
CA SER A 240 15.02 -1.22 -6.62
C SER A 240 15.09 -1.43 -8.13
N ASP A 241 15.58 -0.43 -8.90
CA ASP A 241 15.50 -0.41 -10.37
C ASP A 241 16.89 -0.38 -11.04
N ARG A 242 17.91 -0.94 -10.37
CA ARG A 242 19.30 -1.01 -10.85
C ARG A 242 19.73 -2.38 -11.39
N HIS A 243 18.80 -3.29 -11.66
CA HIS A 243 19.08 -4.60 -12.25
C HIS A 243 18.44 -4.76 -13.62
#